data_AF-A0AAW2YX83-F1
#
_entry.id   AF-A0AAW2YX83-F1
#
_cell.length_a   1.000
_cell.length_b   1.000
_cell.length_c   1.000
_cell.angle_alpha   90.00
_cell.angle_beta   90.00
_cell.angle_gamma   90.00
#
_symmetry.space_group_name_H-M   'P 1'
#
loop_
_entity.id
_entity.type
_entity.pdbx_description
1 polymer ?
#
loop_
_entity_poly.entity_id
_entity_poly.type
_entity_poly.pdbx_seq_one_letter_code
_entity_poly.pdbx_strand_id
1 'polypeptide(L)'
;MDTTLQDNFSGFRLLLTETPVQNNVHELWSLLHFIDPTTFDGFPQSNLSGDALDTFHASLRPYMLRRKKSDVLKDLPDKHESILYTKLTKMQRDVYRGVLTKDRKMVGGKNSTSLINTLLNLRKCCNHPYLFEGVEPEPNKREHIVLNSGKMIILDKLLEKMKRENHKILFKIICIYASIPMSGWTALHVERNVITPRWIYKHKNAPIE
;
A
#
# COMPACT_ATOMS: atom_id res chain seq x y z
N MET A 1 -20.81 16.21 -20.83
CA MET A 1 -19.74 15.54 -20.05
C MET A 1 -19.39 16.51 -18.94
N ASP A 2 -19.58 16.10 -17.68
CA ASP A 2 -19.76 16.99 -16.53
C ASP A 2 -18.60 17.98 -16.30
N THR A 3 -18.87 19.26 -16.56
CA THR A 3 -18.01 20.44 -16.37
C THR A 3 -18.14 21.04 -14.96
N THR A 4 -18.56 20.26 -13.96
CA THR A 4 -18.98 20.75 -12.63
C THR A 4 -17.90 21.52 -11.86
N LEU A 5 -16.62 21.21 -12.10
CA LEU A 5 -15.51 21.97 -11.51
C LEU A 5 -14.88 22.99 -12.48
N GLN A 6 -15.20 22.96 -13.78
CA GLN A 6 -14.69 23.96 -14.72
C GLN A 6 -15.57 25.21 -14.72
N ASP A 7 -16.88 25.04 -14.54
CA ASP A 7 -17.86 26.13 -14.64
C ASP A 7 -18.05 26.92 -13.33
N ASN A 8 -17.53 26.42 -12.20
CA ASN A 8 -17.83 26.95 -10.85
C ASN A 8 -16.69 27.74 -10.17
N PHE A 9 -15.65 28.18 -10.89
CA PHE A 9 -14.56 28.98 -10.30
C PHE A 9 -14.38 30.32 -11.01
N SER A 10 -14.59 31.43 -10.28
CA SER A 10 -14.54 32.80 -10.82
C SER A 10 -13.33 33.64 -10.37
N GLY A 11 -12.32 33.04 -9.71
CA GLY A 11 -11.19 33.82 -9.16
C GLY A 11 -9.83 33.13 -9.23
N PHE A 12 -9.62 32.05 -8.47
CA PHE A 12 -8.32 31.37 -8.37
C PHE A 12 -8.50 29.87 -8.12
N ARG A 13 -7.62 29.04 -8.68
CA ARG A 13 -7.62 27.58 -8.52
C ARG A 13 -6.33 27.12 -7.88
N LEU A 14 -6.44 26.37 -6.78
CA LEU A 14 -5.32 25.77 -6.05
C LEU A 14 -5.47 24.25 -6.02
N LEU A 15 -4.42 23.55 -6.44
CA LEU A 15 -4.35 22.09 -6.35
C LEU A 15 -3.32 21.70 -5.30
N LEU A 16 -3.75 20.86 -4.36
CA LEU A 16 -2.90 20.26 -3.36
C LEU A 16 -2.72 18.78 -3.70
N THR A 17 -1.49 18.40 -4.07
CA THR A 17 -1.13 17.02 -4.37
C THR A 17 0.16 16.64 -3.66
N GLU A 18 0.19 15.43 -3.12
CA GLU A 18 1.38 14.88 -2.47
C GLU A 18 2.37 14.26 -3.49
N THR A 19 1.91 13.96 -4.70
CA THR A 19 2.70 13.36 -5.79
C THR A 19 2.47 14.17 -7.07
N PRO A 20 3.28 15.23 -7.30
CA PRO A 20 2.96 16.22 -8.32
C PRO A 20 3.09 15.70 -9.75
N VAL A 21 3.96 14.71 -9.98
CA VAL A 21 4.13 14.07 -11.28
C VAL A 21 3.35 12.78 -11.24
N GLN A 22 2.06 12.90 -11.54
CA GLN A 22 1.26 11.78 -11.99
C GLN A 22 2.04 11.02 -13.07
N ASN A 23 1.99 9.69 -13.05
CA ASN A 23 2.86 8.81 -13.85
C ASN A 23 2.75 8.98 -15.38
N ASN A 24 1.93 9.93 -15.84
CA ASN A 24 1.65 10.25 -17.22
C ASN A 24 1.63 11.78 -17.40
N VAL A 25 2.36 12.28 -18.40
CA VAL A 25 2.41 13.71 -18.77
C VAL A 25 1.04 14.25 -19.17
N HIS A 26 0.17 13.40 -19.72
CA HIS A 26 -1.23 13.75 -20.01
C HIS A 26 -2.02 14.10 -18.75
N GLU A 27 -1.79 13.38 -17.65
CA GLU A 27 -2.49 13.64 -16.38
C GLU A 27 -2.02 14.98 -15.80
N LEU A 28 -0.71 15.21 -15.81
CA LEU A 28 -0.10 16.48 -15.41
C LEU A 28 -0.63 17.65 -16.26
N TRP A 29 -0.71 17.49 -17.58
CA TRP A 29 -1.28 18.51 -18.46
C TRP A 29 -2.76 18.76 -18.17
N SER A 30 -3.51 17.71 -17.86
CA SER A 30 -4.93 17.84 -17.49
C SER A 30 -5.11 18.64 -16.21
N LEU A 31 -4.22 18.47 -15.22
CA LEU A 31 -4.21 19.30 -14.01
C LEU A 31 -3.84 20.76 -14.30
N LEU A 32 -2.87 21.00 -15.19
CA LEU A 32 -2.43 22.34 -15.56
C LEU A 32 -3.50 23.08 -16.37
N HIS A 33 -4.12 22.40 -17.33
CA HIS A 33 -5.28 22.90 -18.07
C HIS A 33 -6.44 23.22 -17.13
N PHE A 34 -6.65 22.41 -16.08
CA PHE A 34 -7.62 22.74 -15.05
C PHE A 34 -7.27 24.04 -14.30
N ILE A 35 -6.00 24.30 -13.99
CA ILE A 35 -5.56 25.54 -13.31
C ILE A 35 -5.68 26.75 -14.22
N ASP A 36 -5.19 26.65 -15.45
CA ASP A 36 -5.13 27.71 -16.44
C ASP A 36 -5.42 27.15 -17.84
N PRO A 37 -6.70 27.13 -18.25
CA PRO A 37 -7.09 26.58 -19.54
C PRO A 37 -6.62 27.46 -20.71
N THR A 38 -6.25 28.73 -20.47
CA THR A 38 -5.82 29.64 -21.53
C THR A 38 -4.37 29.39 -21.95
N THR A 39 -3.49 29.14 -20.98
CA THR A 39 -2.08 28.85 -21.26
C THR A 39 -1.87 27.40 -21.69
N PHE A 40 -2.67 26.47 -21.16
CA PHE A 40 -2.54 25.03 -21.41
C PHE A 40 -3.67 24.47 -22.28
N ASP A 41 -4.08 25.22 -23.31
CA ASP A 41 -5.08 24.75 -24.27
C ASP A 41 -4.48 23.76 -25.27
N GLY A 42 -5.16 22.64 -25.50
CA GLY A 42 -4.71 21.57 -26.39
C GLY A 42 -3.48 20.80 -25.88
N PHE A 43 -3.61 19.48 -25.70
CA PHE A 43 -2.44 18.66 -25.35
C PHE A 43 -1.45 18.61 -26.52
N PRO A 44 -0.15 18.94 -26.33
CA PRO A 44 0.84 18.80 -27.39
C PRO A 44 0.96 17.32 -27.77
N GLN A 45 0.51 16.96 -28.98
CA GLN A 45 0.61 15.59 -29.49
C GLN A 45 2.05 15.14 -29.79
N SER A 46 3.02 16.06 -29.71
CA SER A 46 4.43 15.73 -29.87
C SER A 46 4.93 14.91 -28.68
N ASN A 47 5.68 13.85 -28.98
CA ASN A 47 6.38 13.08 -27.95
C ASN A 47 7.31 14.01 -27.18
N LEU A 48 6.96 14.31 -25.93
CA LEU A 48 7.81 15.06 -25.00
C LEU A 48 8.96 14.15 -24.55
N SER A 49 10.00 14.09 -25.37
CA SER A 49 11.21 13.29 -25.13
C SER A 49 12.45 14.18 -25.13
N GLY A 50 13.40 13.90 -24.24
CA GLY A 50 14.67 14.63 -24.16
C GLY A 50 14.47 16.11 -23.80
N ASP A 51 15.13 17.00 -24.54
CA ASP A 51 15.19 18.45 -24.26
C ASP A 51 13.81 19.14 -24.21
N ALA A 52 12.83 18.59 -24.94
CA ALA A 52 11.44 19.08 -24.92
C ALA A 52 10.76 18.83 -23.56
N LEU A 53 11.15 17.77 -22.85
CA LEU A 53 10.61 17.47 -21.52
C LEU A 53 11.25 18.36 -20.45
N ASP A 54 12.54 18.65 -20.56
CA ASP A 54 13.24 19.53 -19.61
C ASP A 54 12.80 21.00 -19.74
N THR A 55 12.58 21.46 -20.97
CA THR A 55 12.00 22.79 -21.23
C THR A 55 10.57 22.89 -20.71
N PHE A 56 9.76 21.84 -20.88
CA PHE A 56 8.44 21.74 -20.26
C PHE A 56 8.53 21.77 -18.73
N HIS A 57 9.41 20.98 -18.10
CA HIS A 57 9.58 21.02 -16.64
C HIS A 57 10.01 22.39 -16.12
N ALA A 58 10.80 23.15 -16.90
CA ALA A 58 11.18 24.52 -16.55
C ALA A 58 9.97 25.48 -16.59
N SER A 59 9.08 25.35 -17.58
CA SER A 59 7.87 26.18 -17.68
C SER A 59 6.84 25.90 -16.58
N LEU A 60 6.90 24.73 -15.94
CA LEU A 60 6.02 24.39 -14.81
C LEU A 60 6.45 24.96 -13.46
N ARG A 61 7.71 25.39 -13.31
CA ARG A 61 8.23 25.97 -12.05
C ARG A 61 7.37 27.09 -11.46
N PRO A 62 6.85 28.08 -12.23
CA PRO A 62 5.99 29.13 -11.68
C PRO A 62 4.63 28.62 -11.19
N TYR A 63 4.11 27.51 -11.72
CA TYR A 63 2.81 26.94 -11.37
C TYR A 63 2.87 25.97 -10.19
N MET A 64 4.05 25.47 -9.83
CA MET A 64 4.19 24.39 -8.87
C MET A 64 5.20 24.71 -7.76
N LEU A 65 4.70 24.79 -6.52
CA LEU A 65 5.54 24.81 -5.34
C LEU A 65 5.78 23.38 -4.84
N ARG A 66 7.01 22.88 -4.99
CA ARG A 66 7.42 21.57 -4.48
C ARG A 66 8.56 21.72 -3.47
N ARG A 67 8.35 21.21 -2.25
CA ARG A 67 9.37 21.15 -1.20
C ARG A 67 9.59 19.70 -0.78
N LYS A 68 10.85 19.27 -0.63
CA LYS A 68 11.17 17.96 -0.05
C LYS A 68 11.24 18.08 1.47
N LYS A 69 11.04 16.97 2.18
CA LYS A 69 11.20 16.94 3.65
C LYS A 69 12.60 17.36 4.07
N SER A 70 13.63 16.99 3.32
CA SER A 70 15.01 17.43 3.51
C SER A 70 15.20 18.94 3.47
N ASP A 71 14.40 19.64 2.67
CA ASP A 71 14.55 21.08 2.44
C ASP A 71 13.97 21.89 3.62
N VAL A 72 13.07 21.28 4.40
CA VAL A 72 12.25 21.97 5.42
C VAL A 72 12.51 21.44 6.83
N LEU A 73 12.76 20.14 7.00
CA LEU A 73 12.87 19.47 8.30
C LEU A 73 14.30 18.95 8.49
N LYS A 74 15.21 19.85 8.86
CA LYS A 74 16.63 19.54 9.06
C LYS A 74 16.90 18.69 10.31
N ASP A 75 16.02 18.76 11.31
CA ASP A 75 16.15 18.01 12.56
C ASP A 75 15.53 16.60 12.49
N LEU A 76 14.97 16.22 11.34
CA LEU A 76 14.37 14.91 11.15
C LEU A 76 15.48 13.87 10.92
N PRO A 77 15.51 12.76 11.68
CA PRO A 77 16.49 11.70 11.46
C PRO A 77 16.39 11.10 10.06
N ASP A 78 17.52 10.59 9.55
CA ASP A 78 17.59 9.95 8.25
C ASP A 78 16.68 8.71 8.17
N LYS A 79 15.97 8.60 7.04
CA LYS A 79 15.15 7.43 6.75
C LYS A 79 16.04 6.29 6.25
N HIS A 80 16.18 5.24 7.05
CA HIS A 80 16.79 3.99 6.61
C HIS A 80 15.75 3.05 5.97
N GLU A 81 16.08 2.49 4.80
CA GLU A 81 15.22 1.54 4.09
C GLU A 81 15.99 0.24 3.82
N SER A 82 15.40 -0.88 4.25
CA SER A 82 16.01 -2.21 4.09
C SER A 82 15.01 -3.18 3.46
N ILE A 83 15.42 -3.86 2.40
CA ILE A 83 14.60 -4.89 1.73
C ILE A 83 14.95 -6.24 2.33
N LEU A 84 13.97 -6.91 2.93
CA LEU A 84 14.12 -8.24 3.50
C LEU A 84 13.57 -9.30 2.55
N TYR A 85 14.46 -10.17 2.07
CA TYR A 85 14.10 -11.31 1.25
C TYR A 85 13.73 -12.52 2.11
N THR A 86 12.60 -13.16 1.80
CA THR A 86 12.15 -14.39 2.46
C THR A 86 11.89 -15.49 1.45
N LYS A 87 12.13 -16.73 1.86
CA LYS A 87 11.69 -17.90 1.11
C LYS A 87 10.20 -18.16 1.35
N LEU A 88 9.55 -18.80 0.38
CA LEU A 88 8.18 -19.30 0.52
C LEU A 88 8.15 -20.53 1.41
N THR A 89 7.16 -20.61 2.30
CA THR A 89 6.91 -21.80 3.13
C THR A 89 6.46 -22.98 2.27
N LYS A 90 6.40 -24.18 2.87
CA LYS A 90 5.90 -25.37 2.17
C LYS A 90 4.48 -25.14 1.62
N MET A 91 3.59 -24.68 2.47
CA MET A 91 2.20 -24.39 2.11
C MET A 91 2.09 -23.31 1.02
N GLN A 92 2.87 -22.22 1.13
CA GLN A 92 2.91 -21.20 0.08
C GLN A 92 3.37 -21.78 -1.26
N ARG A 93 4.40 -22.63 -1.27
CA ARG A 93 4.88 -23.27 -2.51
C ARG A 93 3.82 -24.16 -3.15
N ASP A 94 3.08 -24.91 -2.33
CA ASP A 94 2.03 -25.81 -2.81
C ASP A 94 0.86 -25.03 -3.43
N VAL A 95 0.39 -23.97 -2.76
CA VAL A 95 -0.64 -23.06 -3.31
C VAL A 95 -0.12 -22.31 -4.54
N TYR A 96 1.13 -21.83 -4.52
CA TYR A 96 1.75 -21.12 -5.65
C TYR A 96 1.82 -22.00 -6.90
N ARG A 97 2.19 -23.28 -6.75
CA ARG A 97 2.16 -24.27 -7.83
C ARG A 97 0.75 -24.48 -8.35
N GLY A 98 -0.24 -24.66 -7.48
CA GLY A 98 -1.65 -24.81 -7.89
C GLY A 98 -2.20 -23.62 -8.67
N VAL A 99 -1.78 -22.39 -8.34
CA VAL A 99 -2.13 -21.18 -9.09
C VAL A 99 -1.48 -21.18 -10.48
N LEU A 100 -0.23 -21.61 -10.60
CA LEU A 100 0.49 -21.67 -11.89
C LEU A 100 -0.07 -22.76 -12.83
N THR A 101 -0.38 -23.94 -12.30
CA THR A 101 -0.95 -25.06 -13.05
C THR A 101 -2.42 -24.86 -13.40
N LYS A 102 -3.05 -23.78 -12.89
CA LYS A 102 -4.49 -23.50 -12.98
C LYS A 102 -5.34 -24.64 -12.41
N ASP A 103 -4.85 -25.32 -11.38
CA ASP A 103 -5.60 -26.36 -10.69
C ASP A 103 -6.80 -25.74 -9.97
N ARG A 104 -7.97 -25.82 -10.63
CA ARG A 104 -9.26 -25.27 -10.16
C ARG A 104 -9.68 -25.80 -8.78
N LYS A 105 -9.09 -26.91 -8.31
CA LYS A 105 -9.39 -27.51 -7.00
C LYS A 105 -8.77 -26.74 -5.82
N MET A 106 -7.59 -26.14 -6.00
CA MET A 106 -6.95 -25.33 -4.95
C MET A 106 -7.26 -23.82 -5.08
N VAL A 107 -7.67 -23.38 -6.27
CA VAL A 107 -8.01 -21.99 -6.55
C VAL A 107 -9.51 -21.92 -6.81
N GLY A 108 -10.31 -21.77 -5.74
CA GLY A 108 -11.77 -21.72 -5.79
C GLY A 108 -12.32 -20.54 -6.60
N GLY A 109 -12.31 -20.64 -7.93
CA GLY A 109 -12.80 -19.60 -8.85
C GLY A 109 -13.25 -20.18 -10.19
N LYS A 110 -14.52 -19.95 -10.55
CA LYS A 110 -15.16 -20.54 -11.74
C LYS A 110 -14.76 -19.91 -13.09
N ASN A 111 -14.09 -18.77 -13.11
CA ASN A 111 -13.91 -18.00 -14.35
C ASN A 111 -12.50 -18.18 -14.94
N SER A 112 -12.42 -18.41 -16.26
CA SER A 112 -11.15 -18.43 -16.99
C SER A 112 -10.45 -17.08 -16.81
N THR A 113 -9.46 -17.07 -15.94
CA THR A 113 -8.93 -15.82 -15.42
C THR A 113 -7.73 -15.40 -16.26
N SER A 114 -7.84 -14.20 -16.83
CA SER A 114 -6.77 -13.46 -17.50
C SER A 114 -5.43 -13.56 -16.75
N LEU A 115 -4.30 -13.46 -17.44
CA LEU A 115 -2.96 -13.43 -16.84
C LEU A 115 -2.86 -12.47 -15.65
N ILE A 116 -3.61 -11.36 -15.69
CA ILE A 116 -3.71 -10.38 -14.60
C ILE A 116 -4.24 -11.02 -13.32
N ASN A 117 -5.28 -11.83 -13.40
CA ASN A 117 -5.88 -12.50 -12.25
C ASN A 117 -4.96 -13.59 -11.70
N THR A 118 -4.20 -14.29 -12.55
CA THR A 118 -3.14 -15.21 -12.10
C THR A 118 -2.10 -14.43 -11.30
N LEU A 119 -1.61 -13.30 -11.81
CA LEU A 119 -0.65 -12.44 -11.09
C LEU A 119 -1.19 -11.95 -9.75
N LEU A 120 -2.47 -11.55 -9.69
CA LEU A 120 -3.13 -11.16 -8.44
C LEU A 120 -3.18 -12.32 -7.43
N ASN A 121 -3.48 -13.54 -7.88
CA ASN A 121 -3.48 -14.71 -7.01
C ASN A 121 -2.07 -15.08 -6.55
N LEU A 122 -1.06 -15.00 -7.40
CA LEU A 122 0.34 -15.20 -7.00
C LEU A 122 0.75 -14.18 -5.93
N ARG A 123 0.33 -12.90 -6.07
CA ARG A 123 0.55 -11.87 -5.04
C ARG A 123 -0.14 -12.20 -3.72
N LYS A 124 -1.38 -12.72 -3.74
CA LYS A 124 -2.06 -13.19 -2.52
C LYS A 124 -1.26 -14.30 -1.84
N CYS A 125 -0.83 -15.32 -2.59
CA CYS A 125 -0.05 -16.44 -2.07
C CYS A 125 1.25 -15.98 -1.38
N CYS A 126 1.99 -15.07 -2.01
CA CYS A 126 3.21 -14.49 -1.43
C CYS A 126 2.96 -13.65 -0.17
N ASN A 127 1.74 -13.16 0.05
CA ASN A 127 1.38 -12.47 1.29
C ASN A 127 1.00 -13.45 2.40
N HIS A 128 0.03 -14.32 2.13
CA HIS A 128 -0.38 -15.36 3.06
C HIS A 128 -1.23 -16.44 2.33
N PRO A 129 -1.02 -17.75 2.58
CA PRO A 129 -1.82 -18.80 1.96
C PRO A 129 -3.30 -18.77 2.39
N TYR A 130 -3.63 -18.28 3.59
CA TYR A 130 -5.01 -18.18 4.08
C TYR A 130 -5.83 -17.05 3.42
N LEU A 131 -5.26 -16.30 2.46
CA LEU A 131 -6.07 -15.44 1.57
C LEU A 131 -6.89 -16.26 0.55
N PHE A 132 -6.67 -17.57 0.47
CA PHE A 132 -7.44 -18.49 -0.34
C PHE A 132 -8.44 -19.23 0.55
N GLU A 133 -9.69 -19.29 0.09
CA GLU A 133 -10.76 -19.98 0.78
C GLU A 133 -10.47 -21.49 0.90
N GLY A 134 -10.77 -22.09 2.04
CA GLY A 134 -10.58 -23.52 2.30
C GLY A 134 -9.13 -23.96 2.54
N VAL A 135 -8.18 -23.03 2.56
CA VAL A 135 -6.76 -23.32 2.83
C VAL A 135 -6.42 -23.19 4.33
N GLU A 136 -7.20 -22.43 5.08
CA GLU A 136 -7.04 -22.26 6.53
C GLU A 136 -7.53 -23.51 7.28
N PRO A 137 -6.66 -24.17 8.09
CA PRO A 137 -7.05 -25.34 8.87
C PRO A 137 -7.73 -24.94 10.18
N GLU A 138 -8.88 -25.54 10.47
CA GLU A 138 -9.51 -25.46 11.78
C GLU A 138 -8.83 -26.43 12.77
N PRO A 139 -8.51 -26.02 14.02
CA PRO A 139 -8.80 -24.73 14.66
C PRO A 139 -7.76 -23.63 14.38
N ASN A 140 -8.22 -22.39 14.27
CA ASN A 140 -7.41 -21.20 14.00
C ASN A 140 -6.48 -20.84 15.17
N LYS A 141 -5.29 -21.46 15.21
CA LYS A 141 -4.22 -21.13 16.16
C LYS A 141 -3.22 -20.16 15.55
N ARG A 142 -2.74 -19.21 16.36
CA ARG A 142 -1.71 -18.22 15.97
C ARG A 142 -0.46 -18.86 15.37
N GLU A 143 -0.02 -19.99 15.93
CA GLU A 143 1.19 -20.70 15.48
C GLU A 143 1.12 -21.09 14.00
N HIS A 144 -0.02 -21.60 13.54
CA HIS A 144 -0.20 -22.00 12.14
C HIS A 144 -0.20 -20.79 11.20
N ILE A 145 -0.74 -19.65 11.63
CA ILE A 145 -0.71 -18.40 10.84
C ILE A 145 0.74 -17.92 10.66
N VAL A 146 1.54 -17.94 11.73
CA VAL A 146 2.94 -17.49 11.64
C VAL A 146 3.77 -18.44 10.79
N LEU A 147 3.69 -19.74 11.04
CA LEU A 147 4.54 -20.74 10.40
C LEU A 147 4.24 -20.96 8.91
N ASN A 148 3.02 -20.65 8.46
CA ASN A 148 2.61 -20.88 7.07
C ASN A 148 2.90 -19.69 6.12
N SER A 149 3.45 -18.57 6.60
CA SER A 149 3.91 -17.47 5.73
C SER A 149 5.32 -17.01 6.06
N GLY A 150 6.19 -16.97 5.04
CA GLY A 150 7.59 -16.54 5.23
C GLY A 150 7.69 -15.10 5.76
N LYS A 151 6.78 -14.23 5.32
CA LYS A 151 6.69 -12.85 5.81
C LYS A 151 6.32 -12.82 7.29
N MET A 152 5.40 -13.67 7.72
CA MET A 152 4.98 -13.75 9.12
C MET A 152 6.10 -14.25 10.04
N ILE A 153 6.87 -15.24 9.59
CA ILE A 153 8.03 -15.75 10.35
C ILE A 153 9.06 -14.65 10.61
N ILE A 154 9.41 -13.87 9.57
CA ILE A 154 10.34 -12.75 9.72
C ILE A 154 9.75 -11.66 10.59
N LEU A 155 8.47 -11.33 10.35
CA LEU A 155 7.77 -10.30 11.07
C LEU A 155 7.74 -10.58 12.58
N ASP A 156 7.39 -11.80 12.99
CA ASP A 156 7.32 -12.21 14.40
C ASP A 156 8.68 -12.00 15.11
N LYS A 157 9.80 -12.38 14.46
CA LYS A 157 11.16 -12.14 14.97
C LYS A 157 11.52 -10.64 15.05
N LEU A 158 11.13 -9.85 14.06
CA LEU A 158 11.37 -8.40 14.06
C LEU A 158 10.59 -7.73 15.17
N LEU A 159 9.33 -8.12 15.38
CA LEU A 159 8.48 -7.60 16.43
C LEU A 159 9.06 -7.87 17.81
N GLU A 160 9.58 -9.08 18.07
CA GLU A 160 10.25 -9.37 19.34
C GLU A 160 11.47 -8.47 19.60
N LYS A 161 12.28 -8.23 18.56
CA LYS A 161 13.43 -7.31 18.66
C LYS A 161 12.96 -5.87 18.94
N MET A 162 12.03 -5.37 18.14
CA MET A 162 11.51 -4.01 18.25
C MET A 162 10.78 -3.76 19.57
N LYS A 163 10.13 -4.78 20.15
CA LYS A 163 9.52 -4.69 21.47
C LYS A 163 10.57 -4.50 22.57
N ARG A 164 11.67 -5.25 22.51
CA ARG A 164 12.79 -5.11 23.47
C ARG A 164 13.45 -3.73 23.37
N GLU A 165 13.54 -3.19 22.17
CA GLU A 165 14.08 -1.85 21.89
C GLU A 165 13.05 -0.72 22.08
N ASN A 166 11.82 -1.03 22.50
CA ASN A 166 10.72 -0.09 22.73
C ASN A 166 10.37 0.79 21.51
N HIS A 167 10.43 0.22 20.31
CA HIS A 167 10.06 0.89 19.06
C HIS A 167 8.55 0.82 18.79
N LYS A 168 8.00 1.89 18.20
CA LYS A 168 6.64 1.93 17.66
C LYS A 168 6.67 1.53 16.19
N ILE A 169 5.69 0.72 15.77
CA ILE A 169 5.69 0.10 14.45
C ILE A 169 4.39 0.45 13.74
N LEU A 170 4.51 0.82 12.47
CA LEU A 170 3.38 1.06 11.58
C LEU A 170 3.35 -0.02 10.50
N PHE A 171 2.18 -0.62 10.31
CA PHE A 171 1.94 -1.59 9.25
C PHE A 171 1.02 -1.02 8.17
N LYS A 172 1.42 -1.17 6.91
CA LYS A 172 0.57 -0.90 5.74
C LYS A 172 0.17 -2.25 5.14
N ILE A 173 -0.98 -2.79 5.58
CA ILE A 173 -1.28 -4.22 5.44
C ILE A 173 -2.71 -4.52 4.91
N ILE A 174 -2.88 -5.74 4.35
CA ILE A 174 -4.13 -6.44 4.01
C ILE A 174 -4.66 -7.24 5.22
N CYS A 175 -5.96 -7.19 5.49
CA CYS A 175 -6.72 -7.59 6.70
C CYS A 175 -6.28 -8.78 7.59
N ILE A 176 -5.53 -9.79 7.12
CA ILE A 176 -5.21 -10.99 7.93
C ILE A 176 -4.46 -10.66 9.22
N TYR A 177 -3.62 -9.62 9.20
CA TYR A 177 -2.75 -9.29 10.32
C TYR A 177 -3.49 -8.55 11.45
N ALA A 178 -4.67 -7.97 11.17
CA ALA A 178 -5.46 -7.26 12.18
C ALA A 178 -6.15 -8.23 13.17
N SER A 179 -6.30 -9.50 12.76
CA SER A 179 -6.95 -10.55 13.54
C SER A 179 -5.98 -11.39 14.37
N ILE A 180 -4.67 -11.18 14.24
CA ILE A 180 -3.67 -11.97 14.98
C ILE A 180 -3.40 -11.29 16.32
N PRO A 181 -3.75 -11.91 17.46
CA PRO A 181 -3.42 -11.37 18.77
C PRO A 181 -1.90 -11.39 18.98
N MET A 182 -1.31 -10.21 18.86
CA MET A 182 0.11 -9.97 19.10
C MET A 182 0.32 -9.84 20.60
N SER A 183 0.88 -10.88 21.22
CA SER A 183 1.05 -10.97 22.66
C SER A 183 1.83 -9.76 23.21
N GLY A 184 1.13 -8.96 24.02
CA GLY A 184 1.66 -7.77 24.68
C GLY A 184 2.02 -6.61 23.73
N TRP A 185 1.34 -6.49 22.59
CA TRP A 185 1.29 -5.27 21.79
C TRP A 185 -0.11 -4.65 21.87
N THR A 186 -0.17 -3.32 22.00
CA THR A 186 -1.42 -2.57 21.81
C THR A 186 -1.43 -2.03 20.38
N ALA A 187 -2.48 -2.34 19.62
CA ALA A 187 -2.60 -1.96 18.22
C ALA A 187 -3.83 -1.08 17.99
N LEU A 188 -3.74 -0.19 17.00
CA LEU A 188 -4.87 0.57 16.47
C LEU A 188 -5.02 0.22 14.98
N HIS A 189 -6.25 -0.07 14.56
CA HIS A 189 -6.55 -0.38 13.17
C HIS A 189 -7.32 0.76 12.53
N VAL A 190 -6.78 1.28 11.43
CA VAL A 190 -7.40 2.34 10.63
C VAL A 190 -7.72 1.76 9.26
N GLU A 191 -9.01 1.59 8.98
CA GLU A 191 -9.51 1.20 7.67
C GLU A 191 -10.21 2.40 7.03
N ARG A 192 -10.23 2.47 5.69
CA ARG A 192 -10.81 3.60 4.94
C ARG A 192 -12.24 3.85 5.46
N ASN A 193 -12.41 4.92 6.24
CA ASN A 193 -13.64 5.42 6.87
C ASN A 193 -14.00 4.93 8.28
N VAL A 194 -13.16 4.16 9.00
CA VAL A 194 -13.41 3.88 10.43
C VAL A 194 -12.08 3.78 11.20
N ILE A 195 -11.91 4.64 12.21
CA ILE A 195 -10.92 4.44 13.28
C ILE A 195 -11.62 3.60 14.34
N THR A 196 -11.40 2.29 14.35
CA THR A 196 -11.88 1.45 15.45
C THR A 196 -10.76 1.27 16.48
N PRO A 197 -10.98 1.60 17.76
CA PRO A 197 -10.11 1.13 18.82
C PRO A 197 -10.43 -0.36 19.05
N ARG A 198 -9.94 -1.23 18.18
CA ARG A 198 -9.97 -2.67 18.43
C ARG A 198 -8.69 -3.03 19.17
N TRP A 199 -8.86 -3.69 20.32
CA TRP A 199 -7.85 -4.25 21.25
C TRP A 199 -7.40 -3.34 22.41
N ILE A 200 -8.28 -3.15 23.39
CA ILE A 200 -7.88 -3.06 24.80
C ILE A 200 -8.18 -4.42 25.43
N TYR A 201 -7.17 -5.30 25.51
CA TYR A 201 -7.26 -6.42 26.44
C TYR A 201 -7.14 -5.82 27.85
N LYS A 202 -8.27 -5.48 28.48
CA LYS A 202 -8.27 -5.32 29.94
C LYS A 202 -7.83 -6.68 30.48
N HIS A 203 -6.67 -6.73 31.13
CA HIS A 203 -6.34 -7.79 32.06
C HIS A 203 -7.51 -7.91 33.04
N LYS A 204 -8.43 -8.85 32.81
CA LYS A 204 -9.21 -9.44 33.89
C LYS A 204 -8.25 -10.45 34.52
N ASN A 205 -7.92 -10.25 35.79
CA ASN A 205 -7.03 -11.04 36.65
C ASN A 205 -5.63 -10.42 36.88
N ALA A 206 -5.59 -9.18 37.35
CA ALA A 206 -4.59 -8.81 38.35
C ALA A 206 -5.33 -8.73 39.70
N PRO A 207 -4.85 -9.41 40.76
CA PRO A 207 -5.46 -9.30 42.08
C PRO A 207 -5.31 -7.88 42.60
N ILE A 208 -6.34 -7.44 43.33
CA ILE A 208 -6.36 -6.16 44.04
C ILE A 208 -5.45 -6.32 45.26
N GLU A 209 -4.32 -5.64 45.27
CA GLU A 209 -3.64 -5.10 46.46
C GLU A 209 -3.23 -3.66 46.18
#